data_AF-A0A0A2T8S7-F1
#
_entry.id   AF-A0A0A2T8S7-F1
#
_cell.length_a   1.000
_cell.length_b   1.000
_cell.length_c   1.000
_cell.angle_alpha   90.00
_cell.angle_beta   90.00
_cell.angle_gamma   90.00
#
_symmetry.space_group_name_H-M   'P 1'
#
loop_
_entity.id
_entity.type
_entity.pdbx_description
1 polymer ?
#
loop_
_entity_poly.entity_id
_entity_poly.type
_entity_poly.pdbx_seq_one_letter_code
_entity_poly.pdbx_strand_id
1 'polypeptide(L)' 'MILCEWRDFSTDTETYTLNVFENNVGDEFEAMMVEDGQEIPSFIWTVNHVVIIKQNARMYKDISFVKIPRNPVCE' A
#
# COMPACT_ATOMS: atom_id res chain seq x y z
N MET A 1 4.64 6.49 11.00
CA MET A 1 4.49 5.35 11.94
C MET A 1 4.22 4.04 11.19
N ILE A 2 4.79 2.91 11.64
CA ILE A 2 4.43 1.57 11.14
C ILE A 2 3.26 1.04 11.98
N LEU A 3 2.24 0.51 11.32
CA LEU A 3 1.05 -0.09 11.89
C LEU A 3 0.99 -1.57 11.47
N CYS A 4 0.85 -2.48 12.43
CA CYS A 4 0.61 -3.91 12.17
C CYS A 4 -0.89 -4.24 12.04
N GLU A 5 -1.71 -3.21 11.89
CA GLU A 5 -3.14 -3.31 11.70
C GLU A 5 -3.49 -2.55 10.43
N TRP A 6 -4.48 -3.08 9.71
CA TRP A 6 -4.97 -2.42 8.52
C TRP A 6 -5.73 -1.15 8.88
N ARG A 7 -5.46 -0.08 8.13
CA ARG A 7 -6.21 1.18 8.18
C ARG A 7 -6.73 1.47 6.78
N ASP A 8 -8.05 1.47 6.64
CA ASP A 8 -8.70 1.85 5.39
C ASP A 8 -8.28 3.27 4.99
N PHE A 9 -7.98 3.44 3.71
CA PHE A 9 -7.66 4.74 3.14
C PHE A 9 -8.40 4.91 1.82
N SER A 10 -8.76 6.16 1.53
CA SER A 10 -9.52 6.51 0.33
C SER A 10 -8.75 7.50 -0.51
N THR A 11 -8.91 7.34 -1.81
CA THR A 11 -8.54 8.33 -2.83
C THR A 11 -9.81 9.04 -3.31
N ASP A 12 -9.66 10.01 -4.21
CA ASP A 12 -10.82 10.69 -4.79
C ASP A 12 -11.69 9.75 -5.64
N THR A 13 -11.17 8.59 -6.04
CA THR A 13 -11.81 7.64 -6.95
C THR A 13 -12.18 6.31 -6.32
N GLU A 14 -11.45 5.85 -5.29
CA GLU A 14 -11.60 4.51 -4.73
C GLU A 14 -11.25 4.46 -3.24
N THR A 15 -11.95 3.61 -2.50
CA THR A 15 -11.64 3.27 -1.10
C THR A 15 -10.97 1.91 -1.03
N TYR A 16 -9.78 1.87 -0.45
CA TYR A 16 -8.99 0.65 -0.28
C TYR A 16 -9.23 0.09 1.11
N THR A 17 -10.06 -0.95 1.17
CA THR A 17 -10.22 -1.79 2.37
C THR A 17 -9.24 -2.97 2.32
N LEU A 18 -9.03 -3.64 3.45
CA LEU A 18 -8.14 -4.81 3.54
C LEU A 18 -8.46 -5.84 2.45
N ASN A 19 -9.74 -6.20 2.32
CA ASN A 19 -10.19 -7.18 1.34
C ASN A 19 -9.96 -6.70 -0.10
N VAL A 20 -10.19 -5.41 -0.41
CA VAL A 20 -9.93 -4.87 -1.75
C VAL A 20 -8.43 -4.93 -2.05
N PHE A 21 -7.59 -4.56 -1.09
CA PHE A 21 -6.15 -4.59 -1.24
C PHE A 21 -5.60 -6.02 -1.46
N GLU A 22 -5.97 -6.97 -0.60
CA GLU A 22 -5.49 -8.36 -0.71
C GLU A 22 -5.94 -9.01 -2.01
N ASN A 23 -7.16 -8.73 -2.48
CA ASN A 23 -7.63 -9.19 -3.79
C ASN A 23 -6.87 -8.54 -4.96
N ASN A 24 -6.52 -7.26 -4.86
CA ASN A 24 -5.77 -6.54 -5.90
C ASN A 24 -4.30 -6.97 -5.97
N VAL A 25 -3.67 -7.22 -4.81
CA VAL A 25 -2.24 -7.60 -4.73
C VAL A 25 -2.04 -9.12 -4.86
N GLY A 26 -3.06 -9.90 -4.51
CA GLY A 26 -3.02 -11.37 -4.46
C GLY A 26 -2.08 -11.90 -3.38
N ASP A 27 -1.98 -11.18 -2.26
CA ASP A 27 -1.06 -11.49 -1.16
C ASP A 27 -1.68 -11.00 0.16
N GLU A 28 -1.26 -11.59 1.28
CA GLU A 28 -1.84 -11.32 2.61
C GLU A 28 -1.11 -10.16 3.30
N PHE A 29 -1.87 -9.26 3.91
CA PHE A 29 -1.33 -8.09 4.60
C PHE A 29 -0.62 -8.45 5.92
N GLU A 30 0.51 -7.80 6.20
CA GLU A 30 1.19 -7.89 7.49
C GLU A 30 1.32 -6.55 8.22
N ALA A 31 1.72 -5.49 7.50
CA ALA A 31 1.94 -4.18 8.10
C ALA A 31 1.86 -3.06 7.06
N MET A 32 1.62 -1.83 7.51
CA MET A 32 1.65 -0.62 6.68
C MET A 32 2.44 0.50 7.35
N MET A 33 3.06 1.37 6.56
CA MET A 33 3.69 2.59 7.03
C MET A 33 2.87 3.78 6.55
N VAL A 34 2.41 4.57 7.50
CA VAL A 34 1.75 5.86 7.25
C VAL A 34 2.69 6.95 7.74
N GLU A 35 3.14 7.83 6.85
CA GLU A 35 3.97 8.97 7.24
C GLU A 35 3.16 10.00 8.02
N ASP A 36 3.81 10.73 8.93
CA ASP A 36 3.12 11.69 9.78
C ASP A 36 2.52 12.83 8.94
N GLY A 37 1.23 13.08 9.11
CA GLY A 37 0.47 14.04 8.30
C GLY A 37 -0.07 13.50 6.98
N GLN A 38 0.16 12.23 6.65
CA GLN A 38 -0.48 11.55 5.52
C GLN A 38 -1.63 10.65 5.98
N GLU A 39 -2.71 10.63 5.19
CA GLU A 39 -3.82 9.70 5.38
C GLU A 39 -3.60 8.37 4.63
N ILE A 40 -2.81 8.42 3.55
CA ILE A 40 -2.51 7.29 2.68
C ILE A 40 -1.18 6.67 3.12
N PRO A 41 -1.10 5.34 3.29
CA PRO A 41 0.17 4.67 3.56
C PRO A 41 1.16 4.82 2.41
N SER A 42 2.44 4.98 2.72
CA SER A 42 3.53 5.06 1.74
C SER A 42 4.05 3.66 1.39
N PHE A 43 4.00 2.73 2.34
CA PHE A 43 4.44 1.35 2.17
C PHE A 43 3.45 0.39 2.81
N ILE A 44 3.25 -0.77 2.18
CA ILE A 44 2.48 -1.89 2.73
C ILE A 44 3.30 -3.17 2.56
N TRP A 45 3.56 -3.87 3.65
CA TRP A 45 4.17 -5.18 3.67
C TRP A 45 3.09 -6.25 3.60
N THR A 46 3.31 -7.18 2.69
CA THR A 46 2.59 -8.45 2.61
C THR A 46 3.54 -9.59 2.94
N VAL A 47 3.01 -10.81 3.06
CA VAL A 47 3.82 -12.01 3.34
C VAL A 47 4.99 -12.14 2.37
N ASN A 48 4.77 -11.91 1.08
CA ASN A 48 5.79 -12.14 0.05
C ASN A 48 6.38 -10.86 -0.56
N HIS A 49 5.71 -9.72 -0.43
CA HIS A 49 6.06 -8.50 -1.14
C HIS A 49 6.05 -7.25 -0.25
N VAL A 50 6.69 -6.20 -0.75
CA VAL A 50 6.49 -4.84 -0.27
C VAL A 50 5.84 -4.06 -1.40
N VAL A 51 4.70 -3.44 -1.09
CA VAL A 51 3.95 -2.59 -1.99
C VAL A 51 4.24 -1.14 -1.64
N ILE A 52 4.84 -0.42 -2.57
CA ILE A 52 5.13 1.01 -2.47
C ILE A 52 3.99 1.76 -3.12
N ILE A 53 3.36 2.65 -2.37
CA ILE A 53 2.24 3.46 -2.85
C ILE A 53 2.79 4.81 -3.28
N LYS A 54 2.62 5.15 -4.55
CA LYS A 54 3.02 6.44 -5.12
C LYS A 54 1.79 7.27 -5.43
N GLN A 55 1.70 8.45 -4.82
CA GLN A 55 0.64 9.41 -5.11
C GLN A 55 1.05 10.24 -6.35
N ASN A 56 0.16 10.32 -7.36
CA ASN A 56 0.39 11.13 -8.55
C ASN A 56 -0.28 12.51 -8.37
N ALA A 57 0.50 13.58 -8.34
CA ALA A 57 0.01 14.93 -8.00
C ALA A 57 -0.55 15.75 -9.18
N ARG A 58 -0.80 15.15 -10.36
CA ARG A 58 -0.97 15.95 -11.59
C ARG A 58 -2.39 16.49 -11.85
N MET A 59 -3.47 15.87 -11.35
CA MET A 59 -4.83 16.44 -11.49
C MET A 59 -5.93 15.71 -10.69
N TYR A 60 -5.75 14.41 -10.46
CA TYR A 60 -6.60 13.56 -9.61
C TYR A 60 -5.69 12.94 -8.55
N LYS A 61 -6.13 12.78 -7.29
CA LYS A 61 -5.37 12.02 -6.29
C LYS A 61 -5.41 10.53 -6.62
N ASP A 62 -4.77 10.15 -7.70
CA ASP A 62 -4.64 8.77 -8.13
C ASP A 62 -3.38 8.16 -7.50
N ILE A 63 -3.45 6.88 -7.15
CA ILE A 63 -2.35 6.16 -6.50
C ILE A 63 -1.90 5.00 -7.37
N SER A 64 -0.60 4.75 -7.39
CA SER A 64 -0.01 3.61 -8.08
C SER A 64 0.64 2.67 -7.09
N PHE A 65 0.30 1.38 -7.21
CA PHE A 65 0.93 0.31 -6.44
C PHE A 65 2.14 -0.24 -7.18
N VAL A 66 3.33 -0.07 -6.60
CA VAL A 66 4.56 -0.67 -7.09
C VAL A 66 4.94 -1.82 -6.17
N LYS A 67 4.85 -3.05 -6.68
CA LYS A 67 5.15 -4.27 -5.94
C LYS A 67 6.61 -4.66 -6.13
N ILE A 68 7.33 -4.88 -5.03
CA ILE A 68 8.70 -5.41 -5.01
C ILE A 68 8.74 -6.69 -4.15
N PRO A 69 9.60 -7.67 -4.48
CA PRO A 69 9.77 -8.84 -3.64
C PRO A 69 10.32 -8.42 -2.28
N ARG A 70 9.81 -9.00 -1.20
CA ARG A 70 10.22 -8.66 0.16
C ARG A 70 11.69 -8.97 0.43
N ASN A 71 12.14 -10.09 -0.13
CA ASN A 71 13.54 -10.48 -0.11
C ASN A 71 14.06 -10.43 -1.55
N PRO A 72 15.10 -9.63 -1.85
CA PRO A 72 15.69 -9.61 -3.17
C PRO A 72 16.29 -11.00 -3.45
N VAL A 73 15.74 -11.69 -4.44
CA VAL A 73 16.39 -12.85 -5.04
C VAL A 73 17.36 -12.28 -6.08
N CYS A 74 18.64 -12.18 -5.72
CA CYS A 74 19.68 -11.90 -6.69
C CYS A 74 20.01 -13.22 -7.40
N GLU A 75 19.70 -13.31 -8.69
CA GLU A 75 20.30 -14.31 -9.58
C GLU A 75 21.59 -13.78 -10.21
#